data_AF-A0A9W8X7S8-F1
#
_entry.id   AF-A0A9W8X7S8-F1
#
_cell.length_a   1.000
_cell.length_b   1.000
_cell.length_c   1.000
_cell.angle_alpha   90.00
_cell.angle_beta   90.00
_cell.angle_gamma   90.00
#
_symmetry.space_group_name_H-M   'P 1'
#
loop_
_entity.id
_entity.type
_entity.pdbx_description
1 polymer ?
#
loop_
_entity_poly.entity_id
_entity_poly.type
_entity_poly.pdbx_seq_one_letter_code
_entity_poly.pdbx_strand_id
1 'polypeptide(L)'
;MAVVSPSEKRVYELISTVGTNIDRLRQGINALRQLHDRWTGCNETAINLIAQLTSLRANLDNVHDWLNYAINDLHPQLLSDLDLLMASCALLVRHVDQLIASLRQPDPDAKDCAVKLKYAVGGRSMERLRDVAERQSESVRILLAACKCHTTAQRKILLHKSRQIRKEDDLSMKVLARTSRWNGGCMTVLTGVSRGIQGLRLSYHRKFKRKDLVDEPTEKDYDNAAAAIRSEAIDRSLQEDSMMLRRETKLMLMGQDNSGKDLVMHQIKVLYAEGYYSSEDRMKFRDAVRSTIRLLIHAIIDLLKDTGINLPAALNHDFAILLDEVDTVDMHRITIEAAAAVRNLWVSAEFSSMYLKNFEIDFPQYAPYFAQEVQRIASEDYVPTEADIIRLNQSIGGIKELRFSWDELDVHLFNINGYVPDQFRKRWFHQFDGATSLVYTVDVSLYDRPFYGQTTKSQLLDDFASFESWAMSPNFADSAVILLLNNFTRFRDKLRYSPLETFFPEYVPSPTDPDSSARQYILKQFKDVNRNRLSIYSFWVDLDMSDNQHLYAALKKTLQHIQQRKARNEVFQENETSTSSGNGLTRKLTNSRLNLKSRSGSRMEGLLSNKSVDSAFS
;
A
#
# COMPACT_ATOMS: atom_id res chain seq x y z
N MET A 1 -42.43 45.52 -9.51
CA MET A 1 -41.49 44.48 -9.99
C MET A 1 -40.40 44.37 -8.95
N ALA A 2 -40.41 43.31 -8.13
CA ALA A 2 -39.41 43.14 -7.07
C ALA A 2 -38.03 42.88 -7.70
N VAL A 3 -37.02 43.65 -7.27
CA VAL A 3 -35.63 43.49 -7.72
C VAL A 3 -35.07 42.22 -7.07
N VAL A 4 -35.01 41.14 -7.85
CA VAL A 4 -34.41 39.86 -7.45
C VAL A 4 -32.94 40.08 -7.10
N SER A 5 -32.47 39.53 -5.99
CA SER A 5 -31.09 39.69 -5.55
C SER A 5 -30.11 39.05 -6.55
N PRO A 6 -28.86 39.55 -6.68
CA PRO A 6 -27.87 38.99 -7.62
C PRO A 6 -27.58 37.49 -7.41
N SER A 7 -27.71 37.01 -6.17
CA SER A 7 -27.54 35.60 -5.80
C SER A 7 -28.71 34.73 -6.28
N GLU A 8 -29.96 35.20 -6.14
CA GLU A 8 -31.15 34.46 -6.60
C GLU A 8 -31.16 34.34 -8.12
N LYS A 9 -30.81 35.42 -8.84
CA LYS A 9 -30.71 35.38 -10.31
C LYS A 9 -29.75 34.29 -10.80
N ARG A 10 -28.60 34.14 -10.13
CA ARG A 10 -27.59 33.15 -10.45
C ARG A 10 -28.06 31.71 -10.16
N VAL A 11 -28.86 31.51 -9.11
CA VAL A 11 -29.50 30.21 -8.81
C VAL A 11 -30.51 29.84 -9.89
N TYR A 12 -31.34 30.78 -10.36
CA TYR A 12 -32.28 30.52 -11.47
C TYR A 12 -31.58 30.19 -12.80
N GLU A 13 -30.47 30.87 -13.10
CA GLU A 13 -29.63 30.55 -14.27
C GLU A 13 -29.04 29.14 -14.18
N LEU A 14 -28.59 28.72 -12.99
CA LEU A 14 -28.10 27.37 -12.73
C LEU A 14 -29.22 26.32 -12.88
N ILE A 15 -30.40 26.55 -12.32
CA ILE A 15 -31.58 25.67 -12.45
C ILE A 15 -31.93 25.45 -13.93
N SER A 16 -31.95 26.53 -14.72
CA SER A 16 -32.18 26.47 -16.17
C SER A 16 -31.10 25.68 -16.91
N THR A 17 -29.83 25.86 -16.53
CA THR A 17 -28.69 25.12 -17.11
C THR A 17 -28.77 23.63 -16.81
N VAL A 18 -29.12 23.25 -15.57
CA VAL A 18 -29.32 21.86 -15.15
C VAL A 18 -30.46 21.22 -15.96
N GLY A 19 -31.61 21.91 -16.08
CA GLY A 19 -32.75 21.44 -16.88
C GLY A 19 -32.38 21.21 -18.35
N THR A 20 -31.65 22.16 -18.94
CA THR A 20 -31.17 22.05 -20.33
C THR A 20 -30.25 20.83 -20.52
N ASN A 21 -29.36 20.57 -19.56
CA ASN A 21 -28.47 19.41 -19.60
C ASN A 21 -29.25 18.08 -19.47
N ILE A 22 -30.25 18.01 -18.61
CA ILE A 22 -31.14 16.85 -18.44
C ILE A 22 -31.86 16.51 -19.75
N ASP A 23 -32.44 17.53 -20.40
CA ASP A 23 -33.19 17.33 -21.65
C ASP A 23 -32.28 16.87 -22.79
N ARG A 24 -31.07 17.43 -22.89
CA ARG A 24 -30.10 17.00 -23.89
C ARG A 24 -29.54 15.61 -23.61
N LEU A 25 -29.29 15.24 -22.36
CA LEU A 25 -28.95 13.86 -21.99
C LEU A 25 -30.07 12.89 -22.37
N ARG A 26 -31.33 13.26 -22.13
CA ARG A 26 -32.49 12.45 -22.50
C ARG A 26 -32.55 12.24 -24.03
N GLN A 27 -32.35 13.30 -24.81
CA GLN A 27 -32.31 13.22 -26.28
C GLN A 27 -31.12 12.36 -26.77
N GLY A 28 -29.93 12.55 -26.18
CA GLY A 28 -28.73 11.78 -26.51
C GLY A 28 -28.88 10.29 -26.20
N ILE A 29 -29.42 9.94 -25.02
CA ILE A 29 -29.71 8.55 -24.62
C ILE A 29 -30.70 7.90 -25.58
N ASN A 30 -31.78 8.58 -25.94
CA ASN A 30 -32.77 8.06 -26.89
C ASN A 30 -32.18 7.84 -28.28
N ALA A 31 -31.34 8.77 -28.76
CA ALA A 31 -30.66 8.62 -30.04
C ALA A 31 -29.61 7.51 -30.03
N LEU A 32 -28.90 7.28 -28.92
CA LEU A 32 -27.98 6.16 -28.76
C LEU A 32 -28.71 4.81 -28.73
N ARG A 33 -29.88 4.74 -28.06
CA ARG A 33 -30.74 3.54 -28.08
C ARG A 33 -31.22 3.22 -29.50
N GLN A 34 -31.69 4.22 -30.25
CA GLN A 34 -32.09 4.05 -31.65
C GLN A 34 -30.93 3.62 -32.56
N LEU A 35 -29.71 4.08 -32.29
CA LEU A 35 -28.51 3.65 -33.03
C LEU A 35 -28.11 2.22 -32.67
N HIS A 36 -28.26 1.83 -31.40
CA HIS A 36 -28.01 0.48 -30.89
C HIS A 36 -29.01 -0.53 -31.44
N ASP A 37 -30.32 -0.24 -31.42
CA ASP A 37 -31.38 -1.13 -31.92
C ASP A 37 -31.24 -1.42 -33.43
N ARG A 38 -30.58 -0.53 -34.18
CA ARG A 38 -30.30 -0.70 -35.61
C ARG A 38 -29.07 -1.54 -35.92
N TRP A 39 -28.20 -1.79 -34.93
CA TRP A 39 -26.91 -2.47 -35.12
C TRP A 39 -26.69 -3.52 -34.04
N THR A 40 -27.07 -4.77 -34.34
CA THR A 40 -27.06 -5.89 -33.39
C THR A 40 -25.67 -6.46 -33.05
N GLY A 41 -24.60 -6.05 -33.74
CA GLY A 41 -23.28 -6.72 -33.69
C GLY A 41 -22.17 -6.06 -32.84
N CYS A 42 -22.42 -4.95 -32.14
CA CYS A 42 -21.43 -4.29 -31.26
C CYS A 42 -22.10 -3.81 -29.96
N ASN A 43 -22.48 -4.74 -29.09
CA ASN A 43 -23.49 -4.48 -28.04
C ASN A 43 -22.98 -3.85 -26.74
N GLU A 44 -21.79 -4.19 -26.24
CA GLU A 44 -21.46 -3.86 -24.84
C GLU A 44 -21.12 -2.38 -24.58
N THR A 45 -20.38 -1.71 -25.46
CA THR A 45 -19.89 -0.35 -25.20
C THR A 45 -20.98 0.71 -25.25
N ALA A 46 -21.98 0.55 -26.13
CA ALA A 46 -23.11 1.46 -26.25
C ALA A 46 -24.06 1.32 -25.06
N ILE A 47 -24.34 0.08 -24.61
CA ILE A 47 -25.15 -0.20 -23.43
C ILE A 47 -24.51 0.39 -22.17
N ASN A 48 -23.19 0.19 -22.00
CA ASN A 48 -22.45 0.72 -20.86
C ASN A 48 -22.45 2.25 -20.82
N LEU A 49 -22.27 2.90 -21.98
CA LEU A 49 -22.39 4.36 -22.06
C LEU A 49 -23.83 4.84 -21.76
N ILE A 50 -24.85 4.18 -22.30
CA ILE A 50 -26.25 4.49 -22.02
C ILE A 50 -26.57 4.37 -20.52
N ALA A 51 -26.06 3.32 -19.86
CA ALA A 51 -26.23 3.12 -18.42
C ALA A 51 -25.61 4.27 -17.61
N GLN A 52 -24.38 4.67 -17.93
CA GLN A 52 -23.70 5.76 -17.22
C GLN A 52 -24.35 7.13 -17.48
N LEU A 53 -24.77 7.43 -18.71
CA LEU A 53 -25.51 8.65 -19.02
C LEU A 53 -26.89 8.69 -18.33
N THR A 54 -27.55 7.53 -18.18
CA THR A 54 -28.82 7.42 -17.45
C THR A 54 -28.61 7.68 -15.95
N SER A 55 -27.54 7.15 -15.36
CA SER A 55 -27.14 7.42 -13.98
C SER A 55 -26.84 8.91 -13.75
N LEU A 56 -26.04 9.52 -14.63
CA LEU A 56 -25.74 10.95 -14.58
C LEU A 56 -27.00 11.80 -14.67
N ARG A 57 -27.92 11.48 -15.60
CA ARG A 57 -29.20 12.19 -15.73
C ARG A 57 -30.02 12.10 -14.44
N ALA A 58 -30.15 10.92 -13.84
CA ALA A 58 -30.88 10.75 -12.58
C ALA A 58 -30.27 11.58 -11.44
N ASN A 59 -28.94 11.68 -11.38
CA ASN A 59 -28.25 12.53 -10.42
C ASN A 59 -28.47 14.02 -10.68
N LEU A 60 -28.57 14.46 -11.94
CA LEU A 60 -28.93 15.83 -12.29
C LEU A 60 -30.40 16.15 -11.97
N ASP A 61 -31.32 15.21 -12.18
CA ASP A 61 -32.73 15.34 -11.78
C ASP A 61 -32.81 15.60 -10.25
N ASN A 62 -32.05 14.86 -9.44
CA ASN A 62 -31.95 15.09 -7.99
C ASN A 62 -31.37 16.47 -7.61
N VAL A 63 -30.39 16.97 -8.36
CA VAL A 63 -29.81 18.32 -8.15
C VAL A 63 -30.82 19.39 -8.56
N HIS A 64 -31.55 19.18 -9.65
CA HIS A 64 -32.59 20.09 -10.13
C HIS A 64 -33.71 20.24 -9.10
N ASP A 65 -34.21 19.11 -8.58
CA ASP A 65 -35.20 19.09 -7.51
C ASP A 65 -34.69 19.82 -6.27
N TRP A 66 -33.47 19.52 -5.82
CA TRP A 66 -32.88 20.17 -4.65
C TRP A 66 -32.74 21.69 -4.81
N LEU A 67 -32.28 22.17 -5.97
CA LEU A 67 -32.13 23.60 -6.24
C LEU A 67 -33.47 24.34 -6.22
N ASN A 68 -34.56 23.69 -6.64
CA ASN A 68 -35.92 24.27 -6.56
C ASN A 68 -36.42 24.44 -5.11
N TYR A 69 -35.92 23.63 -4.15
CA TYR A 69 -36.29 23.75 -2.73
C TYR A 69 -35.34 24.64 -1.91
N ALA A 70 -34.08 24.79 -2.31
CA ALA A 70 -33.02 25.43 -1.50
C ALA A 70 -32.64 26.86 -1.94
N ILE A 71 -33.52 27.58 -2.67
CA ILE A 71 -33.24 28.87 -3.33
C ILE A 71 -32.70 29.95 -2.37
N ASN A 72 -33.10 29.92 -1.10
CA ASN A 72 -32.85 31.01 -0.15
C ASN A 72 -31.59 30.86 0.72
N ASP A 73 -30.84 29.75 0.62
CA ASP A 73 -29.77 29.43 1.59
C ASP A 73 -28.53 28.73 0.99
N LEU A 74 -28.21 29.02 -0.29
CA LEU A 74 -27.03 28.45 -0.96
C LEU A 74 -25.74 29.20 -0.59
N HIS A 75 -24.77 28.46 -0.05
CA HIS A 75 -23.43 28.98 0.18
C HIS A 75 -22.75 29.38 -1.15
N PRO A 76 -22.14 30.59 -1.28
CA PRO A 76 -21.59 31.10 -2.56
C PRO A 76 -20.53 30.19 -3.21
N GLN A 77 -19.77 29.48 -2.39
CA GLN A 77 -18.74 28.55 -2.85
C GLN A 77 -19.32 27.26 -3.45
N LEU A 78 -20.44 26.78 -2.90
CA LEU A 78 -21.17 25.62 -3.41
C LEU A 78 -21.83 25.95 -4.75
N LEU A 79 -22.40 27.16 -4.87
CA LEU A 79 -22.95 27.70 -6.11
C LEU A 79 -21.89 27.72 -7.22
N SER A 80 -20.69 28.21 -6.91
CA SER A 80 -19.59 28.29 -7.89
C SER A 80 -19.05 26.90 -8.30
N ASP A 81 -19.02 25.94 -7.36
CA ASP A 81 -18.62 24.56 -7.64
C ASP A 81 -19.69 23.81 -8.50
N LEU A 82 -20.98 24.12 -8.31
CA LEU A 82 -22.07 23.61 -9.15
C LEU A 82 -22.08 24.22 -10.55
N ASP A 83 -21.84 25.53 -10.68
CA ASP A 83 -21.71 26.22 -11.98
C ASP A 83 -20.62 25.56 -12.84
N LEU A 84 -19.46 25.32 -12.24
CA LEU A 84 -18.32 24.68 -12.92
C LEU A 84 -18.64 23.23 -13.34
N LEU A 85 -19.31 22.47 -12.47
CA LEU A 85 -19.71 21.10 -12.76
C LEU A 85 -20.73 21.06 -13.92
N MET A 86 -21.72 21.96 -13.90
CA MET A 86 -22.74 22.02 -14.96
C MET A 86 -22.17 22.44 -16.31
N ALA A 87 -21.14 23.30 -16.33
CA ALA A 87 -20.39 23.61 -17.54
C ALA A 87 -19.66 22.37 -18.10
N SER A 88 -19.09 21.54 -17.22
CA SER A 88 -18.42 20.29 -17.64
C SER A 88 -19.41 19.23 -18.15
N CYS A 89 -20.56 19.07 -17.49
CA CYS A 89 -21.66 18.22 -17.96
C CYS A 89 -22.20 18.69 -19.32
N ALA A 90 -22.35 19.99 -19.54
CA ALA A 90 -22.77 20.54 -20.82
C ALA A 90 -21.77 20.24 -21.95
N LEU A 91 -20.47 20.21 -21.63
CA LEU A 91 -19.41 19.85 -22.57
C LEU A 91 -19.41 18.35 -22.90
N LEU A 92 -19.62 17.49 -21.91
CA LEU A 92 -19.82 16.05 -22.11
C LEU A 92 -21.02 15.78 -23.03
N VAL A 93 -22.15 16.43 -22.77
CA VAL A 93 -23.37 16.34 -23.58
C VAL A 93 -23.10 16.77 -25.03
N ARG A 94 -22.34 17.86 -25.23
CA ARG A 94 -21.94 18.30 -26.58
C ARG A 94 -21.10 17.24 -27.31
N HIS A 95 -20.21 16.54 -26.62
CA HIS A 95 -19.43 15.47 -27.23
C HIS A 95 -20.25 14.22 -27.54
N VAL A 96 -21.23 13.89 -26.70
CA VAL A 96 -22.21 12.83 -26.96
C VAL A 96 -23.02 13.16 -28.22
N ASP A 97 -23.53 14.41 -28.34
CA ASP A 97 -24.28 14.86 -29.52
C ASP A 97 -23.43 14.82 -30.80
N GLN A 98 -22.17 15.25 -30.72
CA GLN A 98 -21.22 15.19 -31.84
C GLN A 98 -20.95 13.76 -32.28
N LEU A 99 -20.78 12.84 -31.33
CA LEU A 99 -20.59 11.42 -31.61
C LEU A 99 -21.83 10.85 -32.30
N ILE A 100 -23.02 11.10 -31.78
CA ILE A 100 -24.30 10.66 -32.38
C ILE A 100 -24.45 11.21 -33.79
N ALA A 101 -24.19 12.51 -34.00
CA ALA A 101 -24.24 13.14 -35.31
C ALA A 101 -23.24 12.51 -36.29
N SER A 102 -22.03 12.18 -35.82
CA SER A 102 -21.02 11.51 -36.64
C SER A 102 -21.41 10.08 -37.02
N LEU A 103 -22.17 9.38 -36.17
CA LEU A 103 -22.57 7.99 -36.38
C LEU A 103 -23.86 7.85 -37.19
N ARG A 104 -24.73 8.87 -37.23
CA ARG A 104 -25.91 8.91 -38.10
C ARG A 104 -25.51 8.84 -39.58
N GLN A 105 -26.25 8.05 -40.38
CA GLN A 105 -26.06 7.92 -41.83
C GLN A 105 -27.17 8.64 -42.61
N PRO A 106 -26.87 9.20 -43.80
CA PRO A 106 -27.88 9.75 -44.70
C PRO A 106 -28.53 8.73 -45.65
N ASP A 107 -27.98 7.52 -45.85
CA ASP A 107 -28.46 6.58 -46.89
C ASP A 107 -28.45 5.10 -46.41
N PRO A 108 -29.57 4.33 -46.49
CA PRO A 108 -29.70 2.99 -45.88
C PRO A 108 -28.96 1.85 -46.59
N ASP A 109 -28.54 2.01 -47.85
CA ASP A 109 -28.15 0.88 -48.72
C ASP A 109 -26.62 0.64 -48.88
N ALA A 110 -25.77 1.33 -48.11
CA ALA A 110 -24.31 1.19 -48.24
C ALA A 110 -23.68 0.14 -47.29
N LYS A 111 -23.58 -1.12 -47.72
CA LYS A 111 -22.78 -2.15 -47.02
C LYS A 111 -21.28 -2.11 -47.40
N ASP A 112 -20.36 -2.00 -46.43
CA ASP A 112 -19.97 -3.13 -45.55
C ASP A 112 -18.73 -2.81 -44.69
N CYS A 113 -17.67 -2.17 -45.22
CA CYS A 113 -16.40 -2.04 -44.48
C CYS A 113 -16.20 -0.67 -43.82
N ALA A 114 -16.45 0.42 -44.55
CA ALA A 114 -16.29 1.78 -44.02
C ALA A 114 -17.25 2.04 -42.85
N VAL A 115 -18.43 1.43 -42.86
CA VAL A 115 -19.44 1.55 -41.80
C VAL A 115 -18.99 0.80 -40.54
N LYS A 116 -18.52 -0.45 -40.65
CA LYS A 116 -17.98 -1.22 -39.52
C LYS A 116 -16.78 -0.51 -38.87
N LEU A 117 -15.87 0.06 -39.67
CA LEU A 117 -14.74 0.82 -39.16
C LEU A 117 -15.18 2.14 -38.49
N LYS A 118 -16.17 2.82 -39.07
CA LYS A 118 -16.81 4.02 -38.51
C LYS A 118 -17.42 3.74 -37.12
N TYR A 119 -18.11 2.61 -36.96
CA TYR A 119 -18.65 2.18 -35.68
C TYR A 119 -17.58 1.68 -34.70
N ALA A 120 -16.50 1.04 -35.16
CA ALA A 120 -15.38 0.64 -34.30
C ALA A 120 -14.60 1.85 -33.73
N VAL A 121 -14.38 2.88 -34.55
CA VAL A 121 -13.83 4.18 -34.10
C VAL A 121 -14.82 4.90 -33.17
N GLY A 122 -16.12 4.75 -33.44
CA GLY A 122 -17.21 5.17 -32.56
C GLY A 122 -17.16 4.48 -31.20
N GLY A 123 -16.94 3.16 -31.13
CA GLY A 123 -16.88 2.38 -29.89
C GLY A 123 -15.79 2.85 -28.94
N ARG A 124 -14.57 3.12 -29.45
CA ARG A 124 -13.48 3.72 -28.65
C ARG A 124 -13.84 5.11 -28.12
N SER A 125 -14.62 5.87 -28.87
CA SER A 125 -15.09 7.19 -28.45
C SER A 125 -16.21 7.07 -27.41
N MET A 126 -17.09 6.07 -27.52
CA MET A 126 -18.12 5.76 -26.53
C MET A 126 -17.52 5.34 -25.19
N GLU A 127 -16.47 4.52 -25.22
CA GLU A 127 -15.79 4.05 -24.01
C GLU A 127 -15.14 5.20 -23.22
N ARG A 128 -14.49 6.13 -23.91
CA ARG A 128 -13.93 7.33 -23.26
C ARG A 128 -15.01 8.26 -22.72
N LEU A 129 -16.14 8.38 -23.41
CA LEU A 129 -17.28 9.15 -22.91
C LEU A 129 -17.95 8.46 -21.72
N ARG A 130 -17.92 7.13 -21.64
CA ARG A 130 -18.39 6.36 -20.48
C ARG A 130 -17.56 6.71 -19.25
N ASP A 131 -16.24 6.66 -19.36
CA ASP A 131 -15.34 6.93 -18.23
C ASP A 131 -15.47 8.37 -17.71
N VAL A 132 -15.78 9.33 -18.58
CA VAL A 132 -16.08 10.71 -18.17
C VAL A 132 -17.48 10.80 -17.58
N ALA A 133 -18.49 10.15 -18.15
CA ALA A 133 -19.85 10.15 -17.60
C ALA A 133 -19.89 9.54 -16.19
N GLU A 134 -19.11 8.49 -15.93
CA GLU A 134 -18.98 7.85 -14.61
C GLU A 134 -18.38 8.80 -13.57
N ARG A 135 -17.25 9.45 -13.88
CA ARG A 135 -16.58 10.41 -12.98
C ARG A 135 -17.41 11.67 -12.72
N GLN A 136 -18.14 12.13 -13.74
CA GLN A 136 -19.08 13.24 -13.61
C GLN A 136 -20.27 12.85 -12.72
N SER A 137 -20.78 11.61 -12.85
CA SER A 137 -21.85 11.08 -12.01
C SER A 137 -21.44 11.02 -10.53
N GLU A 138 -20.20 10.57 -10.25
CA GLU A 138 -19.63 10.57 -8.89
C GLU A 138 -19.44 12.00 -8.35
N SER A 139 -18.96 12.93 -9.19
CA SER A 139 -18.81 14.34 -8.81
C SER A 139 -20.13 15.00 -8.44
N VAL A 140 -21.21 14.72 -9.19
CA VAL A 140 -22.57 15.20 -8.90
C VAL A 140 -23.07 14.61 -7.58
N ARG A 141 -22.87 13.30 -7.32
CA ARG A 141 -23.26 12.67 -6.05
C ARG A 141 -22.56 13.26 -4.85
N ILE A 142 -21.26 13.53 -4.95
CA ILE A 142 -20.47 14.11 -3.85
C ILE A 142 -20.92 15.55 -3.56
N LEU A 143 -21.20 16.36 -4.59
CA LEU A 143 -21.74 17.71 -4.39
C LEU A 143 -23.15 17.67 -3.78
N LEU A 144 -24.03 16.77 -4.25
CA LEU A 144 -25.36 16.57 -3.68
C LEU A 144 -25.27 16.15 -2.19
N ALA A 145 -24.29 15.32 -1.82
CA ALA A 145 -24.03 14.97 -0.43
C ALA A 145 -23.55 16.18 0.37
N ALA A 146 -22.65 17.00 -0.19
CA ALA A 146 -22.18 18.24 0.43
C ALA A 146 -23.32 19.26 0.65
N CYS A 147 -24.28 19.32 -0.27
CA CYS A 147 -25.51 20.12 -0.17
C CYS A 147 -26.39 19.68 1.02
N LYS A 148 -26.37 18.39 1.39
CA LYS A 148 -27.18 17.80 2.47
C LYS A 148 -26.46 17.74 3.82
N CYS A 149 -25.17 18.10 3.89
CA CYS A 149 -24.40 18.10 5.13
C CYS A 149 -24.69 19.35 5.99
N HIS A 150 -25.06 19.15 7.25
CA HIS A 150 -25.27 20.22 8.23
C HIS A 150 -23.98 20.70 8.92
N THR A 151 -22.90 19.92 8.86
CA THR A 151 -21.62 20.26 9.51
C THR A 151 -20.65 20.90 8.51
N THR A 152 -19.99 21.99 8.92
CA THR A 152 -19.07 22.76 8.08
C THR A 152 -17.79 22.00 7.74
N ALA A 153 -17.30 21.14 8.64
CA ALA A 153 -16.09 20.33 8.43
C ALA A 153 -16.30 19.23 7.37
N GLN A 154 -17.39 18.45 7.47
CA GLN A 154 -17.69 17.40 6.48
C GLN A 154 -17.99 18.00 5.11
N ARG A 155 -18.67 19.16 5.06
CA ARG A 155 -18.91 19.90 3.82
C ARG A 155 -17.60 20.30 3.14
N LYS A 156 -16.60 20.79 3.88
CA LYS A 156 -15.27 21.15 3.31
C LYS A 156 -14.54 19.96 2.72
N ILE A 157 -14.58 18.80 3.39
CA ILE A 157 -13.94 17.56 2.91
C ILE A 157 -14.58 17.08 1.60
N LEU A 158 -15.92 17.07 1.54
CA LEU A 158 -16.66 16.66 0.34
C LEU A 158 -16.43 17.61 -0.83
N LEU A 159 -16.38 18.92 -0.57
CA LEU A 159 -16.05 19.92 -1.59
C LEU A 159 -14.62 19.75 -2.13
N HIS A 160 -13.66 19.44 -1.27
CA HIS A 160 -12.28 19.17 -1.68
C HIS A 160 -12.18 17.91 -2.56
N LYS A 161 -12.81 16.80 -2.16
CA LYS A 161 -12.85 15.56 -2.94
C LYS A 161 -13.49 15.79 -4.32
N SER A 162 -14.58 16.56 -4.37
CA SER A 162 -15.23 16.94 -5.62
C SER A 162 -14.33 17.76 -6.56
N ARG A 163 -13.48 18.64 -6.01
CA ARG A 163 -12.51 19.42 -6.81
C ARG A 163 -11.37 18.57 -7.36
N GLN A 164 -10.90 17.57 -6.62
CA GLN A 164 -9.87 16.65 -7.11
C GLN A 164 -10.36 15.84 -8.30
N ILE A 165 -11.57 15.28 -8.23
CA ILE A 165 -12.18 14.54 -9.35
C ILE A 165 -12.36 15.47 -10.57
N ARG A 166 -12.81 16.72 -10.36
CA ARG A 166 -12.91 17.71 -11.45
C ARG A 166 -11.57 18.07 -12.10
N LYS A 167 -10.48 18.12 -11.33
CA LYS A 167 -9.14 18.43 -11.87
C LYS A 167 -8.64 17.32 -12.80
N GLU A 168 -8.96 16.08 -12.47
CA GLU A 168 -8.68 14.90 -13.30
C GLU A 168 -9.59 14.86 -14.56
N ASP A 169 -10.83 15.34 -14.43
CA ASP A 169 -11.77 15.46 -15.54
C ASP A 169 -11.38 16.54 -16.56
N ASP A 170 -10.87 17.70 -16.14
CA ASP A 170 -10.40 18.76 -17.06
C ASP A 170 -9.26 18.27 -17.98
N LEU A 171 -8.36 17.45 -17.44
CA LEU A 171 -7.30 16.80 -18.22
C LEU A 171 -7.89 15.80 -19.22
N SER A 172 -8.82 14.96 -18.78
CA SER A 172 -9.48 13.96 -19.63
C SER A 172 -10.34 14.60 -20.73
N MET A 173 -11.04 15.70 -20.43
CA MET A 173 -11.84 16.48 -21.38
C MET A 173 -10.95 17.18 -22.43
N LYS A 174 -9.75 17.65 -22.05
CA LYS A 174 -8.76 18.17 -23.00
C LYS A 174 -8.21 17.07 -23.92
N VAL A 175 -8.02 15.84 -23.41
CA VAL A 175 -7.65 14.68 -24.23
C VAL A 175 -8.78 14.28 -25.19
N LEU A 176 -10.04 14.30 -24.72
CA LEU A 176 -11.23 14.06 -25.55
C LEU A 176 -11.39 15.11 -26.65
N ALA A 177 -11.17 16.39 -26.37
CA ALA A 177 -11.27 17.46 -27.37
C ALA A 177 -10.19 17.35 -28.47
N ARG A 178 -8.98 16.87 -28.11
CA ARG A 178 -7.89 16.62 -29.08
C ARG A 178 -8.16 15.38 -29.93
N THR A 179 -8.69 14.32 -29.33
CA THR A 179 -8.95 13.05 -30.03
C THR A 179 -10.26 13.05 -30.82
N SER A 180 -11.28 13.80 -30.40
CA SER A 180 -12.54 13.94 -31.15
C SER A 180 -12.36 14.67 -32.48
N ARG A 181 -11.44 15.65 -32.56
CA ARG A 181 -11.06 16.29 -33.83
C ARG A 181 -10.40 15.32 -34.81
N TRP A 182 -9.53 14.45 -34.30
CA TRP A 182 -8.82 13.46 -35.11
C TRP A 182 -9.73 12.31 -35.56
N ASN A 183 -10.57 11.80 -34.63
CA ASN A 183 -11.57 10.78 -34.92
C ASN A 183 -12.65 11.34 -35.88
N GLY A 184 -13.12 12.58 -35.70
CA GLY A 184 -14.06 13.24 -36.61
C GLY A 184 -13.50 13.42 -38.03
N GLY A 185 -12.23 13.83 -38.15
CA GLY A 185 -11.52 13.90 -39.43
C GLY A 185 -11.38 12.53 -40.11
N CYS A 186 -11.00 11.50 -39.36
CA CYS A 186 -10.93 10.12 -39.85
C CYS A 186 -12.30 9.61 -40.33
N MET A 187 -13.36 9.85 -39.56
CA MET A 187 -14.73 9.44 -39.89
C MET A 187 -15.25 10.16 -41.15
N THR A 188 -14.86 11.41 -41.37
CA THR A 188 -15.20 12.21 -42.56
C THR A 188 -14.47 11.71 -43.81
N VAL A 189 -13.17 11.38 -43.67
CA VAL A 189 -12.35 10.76 -44.74
C VAL A 189 -12.90 9.38 -45.11
N LEU A 190 -13.31 8.57 -44.13
CA LEU A 190 -13.91 7.25 -44.36
C LEU A 190 -15.25 7.34 -45.10
N THR A 191 -16.08 8.35 -44.83
CA THR A 191 -17.28 8.64 -45.66
C THR A 191 -16.94 9.08 -47.08
N GLY A 192 -15.83 9.78 -47.31
CA GLY A 192 -15.35 10.16 -48.65
C GLY A 192 -14.82 8.97 -49.45
N VAL A 193 -14.05 8.08 -48.80
CA VAL A 193 -13.51 6.84 -49.37
C VAL A 193 -14.63 5.84 -49.73
N SER A 194 -15.73 5.82 -48.96
CA SER A 194 -16.92 5.01 -49.25
C SER A 194 -17.56 5.32 -50.62
N ARG A 195 -17.50 6.58 -51.08
CA ARG A 195 -18.04 6.97 -52.41
C ARG A 195 -17.12 6.55 -53.56
N GLY A 196 -15.80 6.55 -53.35
CA GLY A 196 -14.81 6.11 -54.34
C GLY A 196 -14.80 4.59 -54.57
N ILE A 197 -15.08 3.81 -53.51
CA ILE A 197 -15.10 2.33 -53.56
C ILE A 197 -16.35 1.78 -54.27
N GLN A 198 -17.47 2.51 -54.28
CA GLN A 198 -18.68 2.12 -55.01
C GLN A 198 -18.46 2.09 -56.55
N GLY A 199 -17.65 2.99 -57.10
CA GLY A 199 -17.29 2.99 -58.53
C GLY A 199 -16.39 1.82 -58.93
N LEU A 200 -15.50 1.38 -58.04
CA LEU A 200 -14.59 0.25 -58.27
C LEU A 200 -15.29 -1.12 -58.11
N ARG A 201 -16.27 -1.24 -57.21
CA ARG A 201 -17.02 -2.50 -56.96
C ARG A 201 -17.91 -2.92 -58.13
N LEU A 202 -18.49 -1.98 -58.88
CA LEU A 202 -19.35 -2.29 -60.04
C LEU A 202 -18.58 -3.01 -61.17
N SER A 203 -17.28 -2.75 -61.27
CA SER A 203 -16.37 -3.42 -62.21
C SER A 203 -15.91 -4.79 -61.70
N TYR A 204 -15.74 -4.94 -60.38
CA TYR A 204 -15.22 -6.15 -59.74
C TYR A 204 -16.27 -7.27 -59.61
N HIS A 205 -17.54 -6.94 -59.36
CA HIS A 205 -18.63 -7.93 -59.19
C HIS A 205 -18.98 -8.71 -60.47
N ARG A 206 -18.57 -8.23 -61.64
CA ARG A 206 -18.78 -8.95 -62.91
C ARG A 206 -17.82 -10.12 -63.14
N LYS A 207 -16.69 -10.18 -62.42
CA LYS A 207 -15.61 -11.14 -62.71
C LYS A 207 -15.48 -12.32 -61.75
N PHE A 208 -16.05 -12.26 -60.54
CA PHE A 208 -15.74 -13.23 -59.48
C PHE A 208 -16.97 -14.04 -59.00
N LYS A 209 -17.76 -14.55 -59.93
CA LYS A 209 -18.77 -15.59 -59.65
C LYS A 209 -18.20 -16.96 -60.06
N ARG A 210 -17.23 -17.48 -59.29
CA ARG A 210 -16.80 -18.90 -59.26
C ARG A 210 -15.64 -19.09 -58.28
N LYS A 211 -15.93 -19.43 -57.03
CA LYS A 211 -15.29 -20.53 -56.28
C LYS A 211 -15.80 -20.59 -54.83
N ASP A 212 -16.40 -21.75 -54.54
CA ASP A 212 -16.43 -22.54 -53.31
C ASP A 212 -16.80 -21.89 -51.96
N LEU A 213 -17.87 -22.45 -51.38
CA LEU A 213 -18.38 -22.25 -50.03
C LEU A 213 -17.33 -22.63 -48.99
N VAL A 214 -16.84 -21.64 -48.24
CA VAL A 214 -16.33 -21.84 -46.88
C VAL A 214 -17.43 -21.30 -45.97
N ASP A 215 -17.95 -22.12 -45.05
CA ASP A 215 -18.93 -21.66 -44.07
C ASP A 215 -18.40 -20.42 -43.35
N GLU A 216 -19.16 -19.32 -43.39
CA GLU A 216 -18.81 -18.11 -42.63
C GLU A 216 -18.89 -18.44 -41.13
N PRO A 217 -17.90 -18.03 -40.31
CA PRO A 217 -17.92 -18.30 -38.87
C PRO A 217 -19.18 -17.73 -38.23
N THR A 218 -19.81 -18.50 -37.35
CA THR A 218 -21.06 -18.11 -36.67
C THR A 218 -20.77 -17.03 -35.63
N GLU A 219 -21.75 -16.20 -35.26
CA GLU A 219 -21.62 -15.19 -34.18
C GLU A 219 -21.08 -15.79 -32.87
N LYS A 220 -21.51 -17.02 -32.56
CA LYS A 220 -21.02 -17.81 -31.42
C LYS A 220 -19.53 -18.18 -31.51
N ASP A 221 -19.00 -18.37 -32.73
CA ASP A 221 -17.58 -18.65 -32.94
C ASP A 221 -16.72 -17.40 -32.71
N TYR A 222 -17.24 -16.21 -33.04
CA TYR A 222 -16.59 -14.93 -32.72
C TYR A 222 -16.60 -14.64 -31.23
N ASP A 223 -17.71 -14.89 -30.53
CA ASP A 223 -17.78 -14.72 -29.07
C ASP A 223 -16.84 -15.70 -28.34
N ASN A 224 -16.78 -16.95 -28.80
CA ASN A 224 -15.83 -17.94 -28.28
C ASN A 224 -14.38 -17.51 -28.53
N ALA A 225 -14.06 -16.98 -29.72
CA ALA A 225 -12.72 -16.47 -30.01
C ALA A 225 -12.37 -15.23 -29.17
N ALA A 226 -13.30 -14.30 -28.96
CA ALA A 226 -13.11 -13.13 -28.10
C ALA A 226 -12.96 -13.51 -26.61
N ALA A 227 -13.70 -14.52 -26.15
CA ALA A 227 -13.53 -15.09 -24.81
C ALA A 227 -12.16 -15.79 -24.66
N ALA A 228 -11.71 -16.54 -25.66
CA ALA A 228 -10.40 -17.18 -25.66
C ALA A 228 -9.26 -16.16 -25.59
N ILE A 229 -9.34 -15.06 -26.36
CA ILE A 229 -8.35 -13.98 -26.33
C ILE A 229 -8.33 -13.27 -24.96
N ARG A 230 -9.50 -13.02 -24.35
CA ARG A 230 -9.58 -12.46 -22.99
C ARG A 230 -8.99 -13.40 -21.94
N SER A 231 -9.29 -14.70 -22.03
CA SER A 231 -8.71 -15.71 -21.13
C SER A 231 -7.20 -15.75 -21.27
N GLU A 232 -6.66 -15.76 -22.50
CA GLU A 232 -5.22 -15.75 -22.74
C GLU A 232 -4.55 -14.49 -22.18
N ALA A 233 -5.18 -13.32 -22.32
CA ALA A 233 -4.68 -12.08 -21.74
C ALA A 233 -4.66 -12.11 -20.20
N ILE A 234 -5.70 -12.67 -19.58
CA ILE A 234 -5.75 -12.88 -18.13
C ILE A 234 -4.66 -13.86 -17.70
N ASP A 235 -4.53 -14.99 -18.39
CA ASP A 235 -3.51 -16.01 -18.09
C ASP A 235 -2.10 -15.42 -18.19
N ARG A 236 -1.86 -14.54 -19.17
CA ARG A 236 -0.59 -13.81 -19.30
C ARG A 236 -0.36 -12.84 -18.14
N SER A 237 -1.36 -12.05 -17.76
CA SER A 237 -1.27 -11.16 -16.59
C SER A 237 -1.02 -11.94 -15.30
N LEU A 238 -1.70 -13.07 -15.11
CA LEU A 238 -1.50 -13.94 -13.95
C LEU A 238 -0.10 -14.56 -13.93
N GLN A 239 0.46 -14.91 -15.09
CA GLN A 239 1.83 -15.38 -15.20
C GLN A 239 2.83 -14.27 -14.84
N GLU A 240 2.64 -13.05 -15.32
CA GLU A 240 3.47 -11.89 -14.99
C GLU A 240 3.41 -11.58 -13.49
N ASP A 241 2.21 -11.50 -12.91
CA ASP A 241 1.99 -11.30 -11.47
C ASP A 241 2.64 -12.43 -10.65
N SER A 242 2.50 -13.68 -11.10
CA SER A 242 3.14 -14.83 -10.44
C SER A 242 4.66 -14.72 -10.46
N MET A 243 5.26 -14.26 -11.57
CA MET A 243 6.71 -14.05 -11.65
C MET A 243 7.16 -12.91 -10.74
N MET A 244 6.40 -11.81 -10.65
CA MET A 244 6.72 -10.71 -9.73
C MET A 244 6.63 -11.17 -8.27
N LEU A 245 5.54 -11.82 -7.89
CA LEU A 245 5.32 -12.33 -6.52
C LEU A 245 6.37 -13.36 -6.10
N ARG A 246 6.92 -14.14 -7.04
CA ARG A 246 8.02 -15.08 -6.77
C ARG A 246 9.36 -14.39 -6.53
N ARG A 247 9.58 -13.21 -7.12
CA ARG A 247 10.82 -12.42 -6.96
C ARG A 247 10.79 -11.50 -5.75
N GLU A 248 9.60 -11.23 -5.22
CA GLU A 248 9.39 -10.36 -4.06
C GLU A 248 10.03 -10.95 -2.79
N THR A 249 10.89 -10.17 -2.15
CA THR A 249 11.54 -10.50 -0.87
C THR A 249 10.60 -10.15 0.28
N LYS A 250 9.88 -11.14 0.78
CA LYS A 250 8.97 -10.97 1.91
C LYS A 250 9.71 -10.94 3.25
N LEU A 251 9.49 -9.88 4.03
CA LEU A 251 10.04 -9.69 5.38
C LEU A 251 8.92 -9.56 6.41
N MET A 252 9.03 -10.30 7.52
CA MET A 252 8.07 -10.24 8.62
C MET A 252 8.67 -9.54 9.82
N LEU A 253 8.16 -8.36 10.17
CA LEU A 253 8.58 -7.61 11.35
C LEU A 253 7.73 -8.04 12.56
N MET A 254 8.40 -8.62 13.55
CA MET A 254 7.81 -9.21 14.75
C MET A 254 8.59 -8.80 16.00
N GLY A 255 8.01 -9.01 17.18
CA GLY A 255 8.57 -8.58 18.47
C GLY A 255 7.47 -8.17 19.43
N GLN A 256 7.81 -7.94 20.70
CA GLN A 256 6.86 -7.41 21.68
C GLN A 256 6.44 -5.96 21.37
N ASP A 257 5.38 -5.50 22.01
CA ASP A 257 4.97 -4.09 21.93
C ASP A 257 6.11 -3.18 22.39
N ASN A 258 6.25 -2.03 21.75
CA ASN A 258 7.34 -1.08 21.98
C ASN A 258 8.76 -1.64 21.72
N SER A 259 8.97 -2.83 21.16
CA SER A 259 10.33 -3.32 20.87
C SER A 259 11.09 -2.54 19.77
N GLY A 260 10.43 -1.61 19.07
CA GLY A 260 11.01 -0.79 17.99
C GLY A 260 10.50 -1.12 16.58
N LYS A 261 9.53 -2.03 16.44
CA LYS A 261 8.92 -2.42 15.15
C LYS A 261 8.41 -1.22 14.34
N ASP A 262 7.51 -0.44 14.94
CA ASP A 262 6.91 0.72 14.25
C ASP A 262 7.98 1.73 13.83
N LEU A 263 9.00 1.93 14.66
CA LEU A 263 10.12 2.81 14.37
C LEU A 263 10.92 2.32 13.15
N VAL A 264 11.25 1.03 13.10
CA VAL A 264 11.94 0.41 11.94
C VAL A 264 11.11 0.56 10.67
N MET A 265 9.82 0.20 10.73
CA MET A 265 8.93 0.28 9.57
C MET A 265 8.81 1.73 9.08
N HIS A 266 8.70 2.69 10.00
CA HIS A 266 8.58 4.09 9.68
C HIS A 266 9.85 4.65 9.04
N GLN A 267 11.02 4.39 9.63
CA GLN A 267 12.30 4.81 9.08
C GLN A 267 12.51 4.23 7.67
N ILE A 268 12.16 2.96 7.44
CA ILE A 268 12.21 2.36 6.10
C ILE A 268 11.24 3.05 5.13
N LYS A 269 10.00 3.31 5.56
CA LYS A 269 9.00 4.01 4.75
C LYS A 269 9.49 5.38 4.29
N VAL A 270 10.09 6.13 5.20
CA VAL A 270 10.62 7.48 4.94
C VAL A 270 11.85 7.42 4.03
N LEU A 271 12.78 6.51 4.28
CA LEU A 271 14.04 6.43 3.53
C LEU A 271 13.90 5.82 2.14
N TYR A 272 12.96 4.88 1.94
CA TYR A 272 12.93 4.02 0.75
C TYR A 272 11.59 3.94 0.01
N ALA A 273 10.49 4.50 0.55
CA ALA A 273 9.17 4.38 -0.07
C ALA A 273 8.48 5.72 -0.35
N GLU A 274 7.84 6.32 0.65
CA GLU A 274 6.92 7.45 0.51
C GLU A 274 7.59 8.81 0.80
N GLY A 275 8.84 8.80 1.28
CA GLY A 275 9.55 10.01 1.66
C GLY A 275 9.07 10.60 2.99
N TYR A 276 9.49 11.85 3.25
CA TYR A 276 9.17 12.60 4.47
C TYR A 276 7.77 13.23 4.42
N TYR A 277 7.13 13.41 5.58
CA TYR A 277 5.84 14.09 5.66
C TYR A 277 5.96 15.57 5.31
N SER A 278 4.94 16.06 4.60
CA SER A 278 4.77 17.50 4.39
C SER A 278 4.59 18.22 5.74
N SER A 279 4.98 19.49 5.83
CA SER A 279 4.81 20.28 7.05
C SER A 279 3.34 20.35 7.50
N GLU A 280 2.39 20.36 6.56
CA GLU A 280 0.95 20.36 6.84
C GLU A 280 0.48 19.01 7.44
N ASP A 281 1.02 17.89 6.98
CA ASP A 281 0.71 16.58 7.53
C ASP A 281 1.30 16.40 8.93
N ARG A 282 2.51 16.91 9.16
CA ARG A 282 3.17 16.85 10.47
C ARG A 282 2.42 17.61 11.56
N MET A 283 1.72 18.70 11.21
CA MET A 283 0.89 19.44 12.17
C MET A 283 -0.23 18.58 12.79
N LYS A 284 -0.70 17.53 12.10
CA LYS A 284 -1.74 16.62 12.62
C LYS A 284 -1.27 15.82 13.84
N PHE A 285 0.04 15.66 14.02
CA PHE A 285 0.62 14.92 15.14
C PHE A 285 0.96 15.80 16.34
N ARG A 286 0.77 17.12 16.24
CA ARG A 286 1.18 18.09 17.27
C ARG A 286 0.61 17.75 18.64
N ASP A 287 -0.69 17.52 18.71
CA ASP A 287 -1.39 17.22 19.96
C ASP A 287 -0.93 15.88 20.56
N ALA A 288 -0.62 14.90 19.72
CA ALA A 288 -0.11 13.61 20.15
C ALA A 288 1.28 13.71 20.78
N VAL A 289 2.17 14.51 20.19
CA VAL A 289 3.51 14.75 20.76
C VAL A 289 3.38 15.47 22.10
N ARG A 290 2.53 16.49 22.18
CA ARG A 290 2.29 17.21 23.44
C ARG A 290 1.66 16.35 24.52
N SER A 291 0.75 15.46 24.14
CA SER A 291 0.18 14.47 25.05
C SER A 291 1.26 13.53 25.61
N THR A 292 2.25 13.17 24.79
CA THR A 292 3.39 12.35 25.23
C THR A 292 4.28 13.10 26.24
N ILE A 293 4.47 14.41 26.07
CA ILE A 293 5.16 15.25 27.08
C ILE A 293 4.35 15.31 28.38
N ARG A 294 3.02 15.42 28.33
CA ARG A 294 2.20 15.37 29.54
C ARG A 294 2.38 14.05 30.30
N LEU A 295 2.39 12.91 29.58
CA LEU A 295 2.70 11.62 30.19
C LEU A 295 4.09 11.60 30.83
N LEU A 296 5.08 12.25 30.21
CA LEU A 296 6.41 12.40 30.79
C LEU A 296 6.38 13.24 32.08
N ILE A 297 5.63 14.35 32.09
CA ILE A 297 5.45 15.18 33.29
C ILE A 297 4.84 14.36 34.43
N HIS A 298 3.77 13.61 34.16
CA HIS A 298 3.15 12.71 35.13
C HIS A 298 4.15 11.69 35.70
N ALA A 299 4.92 11.01 34.85
CA ALA A 299 5.90 10.03 35.29
C ALA A 299 7.02 10.65 36.15
N ILE A 300 7.47 11.88 35.82
CA ILE A 300 8.43 12.64 36.63
C ILE A 300 7.83 12.92 38.01
N ILE A 301 6.57 13.37 38.06
CA ILE A 301 5.87 13.69 39.31
C ILE A 301 5.73 12.45 40.19
N ASP A 302 5.27 11.34 39.62
CA ASP A 302 5.08 10.08 40.35
C ASP A 302 6.41 9.59 40.92
N LEU A 303 7.50 9.68 40.16
CA LEU A 303 8.84 9.31 40.63
C LEU A 303 9.31 10.16 41.81
N LEU A 304 9.09 11.47 41.76
CA LEU A 304 9.46 12.37 42.86
C LEU A 304 8.60 12.14 44.10
N LYS A 305 7.29 11.86 43.94
CA LYS A 305 6.38 11.55 45.04
C LYS A 305 6.72 10.23 45.73
N ASP A 306 6.97 9.17 44.96
CA ASP A 306 7.22 7.83 45.49
C ASP A 306 8.57 7.73 46.21
N THR A 307 9.59 8.45 45.72
CA THR A 307 10.93 8.40 46.31
C THR A 307 11.10 9.31 47.52
N GLY A 308 10.26 10.34 47.68
CA GLY A 308 10.26 11.22 48.84
C GLY A 308 11.56 12.01 49.07
N ILE A 309 12.36 12.23 48.02
CA ILE A 309 13.66 12.90 48.14
C ILE A 309 13.49 14.42 48.35
N ASN A 310 14.29 14.97 49.27
CA ASN A 310 14.42 16.41 49.42
C ASN A 310 15.20 17.01 48.25
N LEU A 311 14.49 17.58 47.29
CA LEU A 311 15.11 18.34 46.21
C LEU A 311 15.67 19.68 46.74
N PRO A 312 16.74 20.22 46.12
CA PRO A 312 17.15 21.61 46.31
C PRO A 312 16.00 22.60 46.09
N ALA A 313 16.04 23.76 46.75
CA ALA A 313 14.96 24.75 46.69
C ALA A 313 14.55 25.14 45.25
N ALA A 314 15.52 25.24 44.34
CA ALA A 314 15.25 25.51 42.93
C ALA A 314 14.45 24.39 42.24
N LEU A 315 14.83 23.13 42.47
CA LEU A 315 14.14 21.97 41.89
C LEU A 315 12.79 21.69 42.56
N ASN A 316 12.61 22.07 43.82
CA ASN A 316 11.29 22.06 44.48
C ASN A 316 10.32 23.05 43.83
N HIS A 317 10.81 24.22 43.41
CA HIS A 317 10.00 25.18 42.66
C HIS A 317 9.61 24.62 41.29
N ASP A 318 10.56 24.03 40.55
CA ASP A 318 10.29 23.33 39.28
C ASP A 318 9.25 22.20 39.47
N PHE A 319 9.38 21.41 40.54
CA PHE A 319 8.40 20.36 40.86
C PHE A 319 7.00 20.92 41.16
N ALA A 320 6.90 22.03 41.87
CA ALA A 320 5.61 22.71 42.12
C ALA A 320 4.96 23.22 40.82
N ILE A 321 5.76 23.74 39.88
CA ILE A 321 5.27 24.13 38.54
C ILE A 321 4.68 22.93 37.80
N LEU A 322 5.35 21.77 37.84
CA LEU A 322 4.85 20.56 37.18
C LEU A 322 3.53 20.06 37.79
N LEU A 323 3.37 20.18 39.11
CA LEU A 323 2.10 19.84 39.78
C LEU A 323 0.95 20.73 39.30
N ASP A 324 1.17 22.06 39.24
CA ASP A 324 0.18 23.01 38.75
C ASP A 324 -0.16 22.76 37.28
N GLU A 325 0.84 22.48 36.43
CA GLU A 325 0.66 22.17 35.01
C GLU A 325 -0.30 20.99 34.80
N VAL A 326 -0.16 19.94 35.62
CA VAL A 326 -1.01 18.75 35.57
C VAL A 326 -2.43 19.01 36.07
N ASP A 327 -2.59 19.87 37.08
CA ASP A 327 -3.90 20.25 37.61
C ASP A 327 -4.69 21.16 36.63
N THR A 328 -4.01 21.79 35.66
CA THR A 328 -4.66 22.60 34.62
C THR A 328 -5.44 21.77 33.59
N VAL A 329 -6.62 22.26 33.18
CA VAL A 329 -7.55 21.54 32.27
C VAL A 329 -7.12 21.59 30.79
N ASP A 330 -6.23 22.49 30.38
CA ASP A 330 -5.87 22.65 28.96
C ASP A 330 -4.90 21.58 28.47
N MET A 331 -5.43 20.41 28.10
CA MET A 331 -4.65 19.27 27.61
C MET A 331 -3.89 19.49 26.29
N HIS A 332 -4.09 20.62 25.60
CA HIS A 332 -3.55 20.88 24.26
C HIS A 332 -2.25 21.69 24.25
N ARG A 333 -1.89 22.28 25.39
CA ARG A 333 -0.69 23.13 25.53
C ARG A 333 0.23 22.60 26.63
N ILE A 334 1.48 23.03 26.56
CA ILE A 334 2.50 22.82 27.59
C ILE A 334 3.05 24.21 27.87
N THR A 335 3.00 24.68 29.11
CA THR A 335 3.53 25.99 29.45
C THR A 335 5.06 26.03 29.28
N ILE A 336 5.59 27.22 29.01
CA ILE A 336 7.05 27.41 28.83
C ILE A 336 7.77 27.14 30.15
N GLU A 337 7.12 27.52 31.25
CA GLU A 337 7.55 27.28 32.63
C GLU A 337 7.63 25.78 32.92
N ALA A 338 6.59 25.00 32.59
CA ALA A 338 6.63 23.56 32.76
C ALA A 338 7.72 22.89 31.89
N ALA A 339 7.91 23.36 30.66
CA ALA A 339 8.98 22.86 29.80
C ALA A 339 10.38 23.12 30.38
N ALA A 340 10.60 24.31 30.96
CA ALA A 340 11.84 24.62 31.66
C ALA A 340 12.02 23.74 32.91
N ALA A 341 10.97 23.56 33.70
CA ALA A 341 10.97 22.70 34.89
C ALA A 341 11.31 21.24 34.55
N VAL A 342 10.69 20.65 33.51
CA VAL A 342 11.04 19.31 33.00
C VAL A 342 12.53 19.23 32.66
N ARG A 343 13.06 20.22 31.94
CA ARG A 343 14.45 20.24 31.51
C ARG A 343 15.42 20.32 32.69
N ASN A 344 15.14 21.19 33.65
CA ASN A 344 15.97 21.37 34.86
C ASN A 344 15.99 20.11 35.71
N LEU A 345 14.81 19.53 35.97
CA LEU A 345 14.69 18.28 36.71
C LEU A 345 15.43 17.15 35.98
N TRP A 346 15.21 16.99 34.68
CA TRP A 346 15.83 15.91 33.90
C TRP A 346 17.36 15.96 33.90
N VAL A 347 17.97 17.15 33.83
CA VAL A 347 19.43 17.34 33.83
C VAL A 347 20.03 17.22 35.22
N SER A 348 19.23 17.34 36.29
CA SER A 348 19.73 17.22 37.66
C SER A 348 20.33 15.83 37.94
N ALA A 349 21.42 15.81 38.71
CA ALA A 349 22.10 14.57 39.08
C ALA A 349 21.22 13.70 39.99
N GLU A 350 20.45 14.36 40.86
CA GLU A 350 19.49 13.77 41.78
C GLU A 350 18.41 12.99 41.00
N PHE A 351 17.74 13.64 40.05
CA PHE A 351 16.71 13.01 39.24
C PHE A 351 17.28 11.92 38.32
N SER A 352 18.41 12.20 37.65
CA SER A 352 19.05 11.22 36.75
C SER A 352 19.40 9.92 37.48
N SER A 353 19.91 10.02 38.72
CA SER A 353 20.22 8.87 39.56
C SER A 353 18.95 8.09 39.95
N MET A 354 17.86 8.79 40.27
CA MET A 354 16.57 8.15 40.56
C MET A 354 15.97 7.46 39.34
N TYR A 355 15.95 8.13 38.20
CA TYR A 355 15.42 7.60 36.94
C TYR A 355 16.16 6.32 36.51
N LEU A 356 17.48 6.25 36.73
CA LEU A 356 18.26 5.05 36.41
C LEU A 356 18.07 3.90 37.41
N LYS A 357 17.62 4.18 38.64
CA LYS A 357 17.45 3.18 39.71
C LYS A 357 16.01 2.70 39.89
N ASN A 358 15.03 3.50 39.49
CA ASN A 358 13.62 3.16 39.62
C ASN A 358 13.13 2.53 38.31
N PHE A 359 12.61 1.30 38.41
CA PHE A 359 12.09 0.52 37.29
C PHE A 359 10.59 0.24 37.40
N GLU A 360 9.95 0.69 38.50
CA GLU A 360 8.53 0.46 38.79
C GLU A 360 7.64 1.47 38.09
N ILE A 361 8.13 2.69 37.89
CA ILE A 361 7.35 3.77 37.25
C ILE A 361 7.48 3.70 35.74
N ASP A 362 6.33 3.73 35.07
CA ASP A 362 6.25 3.69 33.63
C ASP A 362 6.43 5.07 33.01
N PHE A 363 7.67 5.34 32.62
CA PHE A 363 8.00 6.46 31.75
C PHE A 363 7.59 6.18 30.30
N PRO A 364 7.22 7.22 29.53
CA PRO A 364 7.14 7.12 28.08
C PRO A 364 8.43 6.53 27.51
N GLN A 365 8.31 5.66 26.51
CA GLN A 365 9.43 4.89 25.99
C GLN A 365 10.66 5.75 25.63
N TYR A 366 10.42 6.87 24.93
CA TYR A 366 11.46 7.80 24.49
C TYR A 366 11.55 9.03 25.40
N ALA A 367 11.31 8.86 26.70
CA ALA A 367 11.39 9.93 27.70
C ALA A 367 12.68 10.78 27.61
N PRO A 368 13.89 10.22 27.45
CA PRO A 368 15.11 11.02 27.33
C PRO A 368 15.09 12.00 26.15
N TYR A 369 14.59 11.56 24.99
CA TYR A 369 14.43 12.42 23.81
C TYR A 369 13.45 13.55 24.09
N PHE A 370 12.26 13.20 24.59
CA PHE A 370 11.21 14.18 24.85
C PHE A 370 11.60 15.19 25.94
N ALA A 371 12.33 14.78 26.97
CA ALA A 371 12.85 15.68 27.99
C ALA A 371 13.93 16.64 27.45
N GLN A 372 14.72 16.22 26.46
CA GLN A 372 15.71 17.08 25.79
C GLN A 372 15.04 18.10 24.86
N GLU A 373 14.00 17.67 24.15
CA GLU A 373 13.31 18.47 23.13
C GLU A 373 12.11 19.25 23.67
N VAL A 374 11.79 19.13 24.97
CA VAL A 374 10.58 19.67 25.60
C VAL A 374 10.39 21.17 25.33
N GLN A 375 11.47 21.95 25.36
CA GLN A 375 11.41 23.40 25.11
C GLN A 375 10.98 23.72 23.68
N ARG A 376 11.49 22.98 22.69
CA ARG A 376 11.08 23.12 21.29
C ARG A 376 9.62 22.72 21.09
N ILE A 377 9.19 21.64 21.75
CA ILE A 377 7.84 21.08 21.63
C ILE A 377 6.77 22.00 22.29
N ALA A 378 7.14 22.69 23.38
CA ALA A 378 6.26 23.61 24.09
C ALA A 378 5.99 24.91 23.32
N SER A 379 6.87 25.31 22.40
CA SER A 379 6.75 26.54 21.60
C SER A 379 5.39 26.67 20.88
N GLU A 380 4.86 27.90 20.78
CA GLU A 380 3.60 28.19 20.08
C GLU A 380 3.67 27.94 18.58
N ASP A 381 4.85 28.08 17.96
CA ASP A 381 5.07 27.83 16.53
C ASP A 381 5.59 26.41 16.26
N TYR A 382 5.52 25.52 17.25
CA TYR A 382 6.00 24.16 17.14
C TYR A 382 5.30 23.39 16.01
N VAL A 383 6.12 22.93 15.05
CA VAL A 383 5.74 21.94 14.04
C VAL A 383 6.51 20.65 14.34
N PRO A 384 5.82 19.50 14.50
CA PRO A 384 6.48 18.23 14.73
C PRO A 384 7.53 17.91 13.67
N THR A 385 8.68 17.45 14.14
CA THR A 385 9.69 16.83 13.29
C THR A 385 9.36 15.36 13.09
N GLU A 386 9.99 14.77 12.09
CA GLU A 386 9.92 13.32 11.87
C GLU A 386 10.36 12.56 13.12
N ALA A 387 11.43 13.03 13.76
CA ALA A 387 11.93 12.48 15.01
C ALA A 387 10.86 12.49 16.13
N ASP A 388 10.03 13.52 16.19
CA ASP A 388 8.92 13.55 17.16
C ASP A 388 7.85 12.50 16.82
N ILE A 389 7.48 12.42 15.53
CA ILE A 389 6.39 11.57 15.03
C ILE A 389 6.75 10.08 15.15
N ILE A 390 7.97 9.69 14.79
CA ILE A 390 8.39 8.27 14.83
C ILE A 390 8.44 7.72 16.27
N ARG A 391 8.58 8.61 17.26
CA ARG A 391 8.62 8.28 18.69
C ARG A 391 7.25 8.35 19.36
N LEU A 392 6.20 8.64 18.59
CA LEU A 392 4.83 8.52 19.09
C LEU A 392 4.46 7.04 19.19
N ASN A 393 4.02 6.64 20.37
CA ASN A 393 3.50 5.29 20.61
C ASN A 393 2.05 5.15 20.10
N GLN A 394 1.84 5.43 18.81
CA GLN A 394 0.54 5.27 18.15
C GLN A 394 0.49 3.96 17.38
N SER A 395 0.74 2.86 18.08
CA SER A 395 0.47 1.52 17.57
C SER A 395 -1.05 1.31 17.52
N ILE A 396 -1.70 1.71 16.43
CA ILE A 396 -3.00 1.13 16.06
C ILE A 396 -2.68 -0.31 15.65
N GLY A 397 -3.15 -1.28 16.46
CA GLY A 397 -2.93 -2.69 16.21
C GLY A 397 -3.43 -3.13 14.82
N GLY A 398 -3.02 -4.31 14.39
CA GLY A 398 -3.32 -4.86 13.07
C GLY A 398 -2.05 -5.11 12.25
N ILE A 399 -2.24 -5.28 10.95
CA ILE A 399 -1.15 -5.58 10.01
C ILE A 399 -0.98 -4.38 9.11
N LYS A 400 0.24 -3.84 9.09
CA LYS A 400 0.66 -2.79 8.17
C LYS A 400 1.59 -3.40 7.12
N GLU A 401 1.43 -2.98 5.88
CA GLU A 401 2.25 -3.45 4.77
C GLU A 401 3.00 -2.28 4.14
N LEU A 402 4.22 -2.56 3.68
CA LEU A 402 5.05 -1.60 2.96
C LEU A 402 5.79 -2.32 1.84
N ARG A 403 5.64 -1.82 0.61
CA ARG A 403 6.43 -2.26 -0.54
C ARG A 403 7.42 -1.18 -0.94
N PHE A 404 8.66 -1.56 -1.17
CA PHE A 404 9.73 -0.67 -1.59
C PHE A 404 10.86 -1.47 -2.25
N SER A 405 11.70 -0.78 -3.03
CA SER A 405 12.84 -1.42 -3.70
C SER A 405 14.16 -0.98 -3.05
N TRP A 406 14.97 -1.95 -2.63
CA TRP A 406 16.36 -1.78 -2.19
C TRP A 406 17.32 -2.16 -3.33
N ASP A 407 17.52 -1.21 -4.25
CA ASP A 407 18.23 -1.41 -5.52
C ASP A 407 17.59 -2.55 -6.34
N GLU A 408 18.21 -3.72 -6.38
CA GLU A 408 17.76 -4.92 -7.11
C GLU A 408 16.79 -5.80 -6.29
N LEU A 409 16.59 -5.47 -5.01
CA LEU A 409 15.68 -6.22 -4.13
C LEU A 409 14.32 -5.54 -4.06
N ASP A 410 13.29 -6.16 -4.60
CA ASP A 410 11.90 -5.76 -4.34
C ASP A 410 11.46 -6.34 -3.00
N VAL A 411 11.21 -5.49 -2.01
CA VAL A 411 10.92 -5.89 -0.63
C VAL A 411 9.46 -5.62 -0.29
N HIS A 412 8.82 -6.61 0.33
CA HIS A 412 7.50 -6.49 0.94
C HIS A 412 7.61 -6.75 2.43
N LEU A 413 7.52 -5.67 3.20
CA LEU A 413 7.61 -5.68 4.64
C LEU A 413 6.21 -5.70 5.27
N PHE A 414 5.98 -6.68 6.14
CA PHE A 414 4.78 -6.79 6.95
C PHE A 414 5.13 -6.46 8.39
N ASN A 415 4.41 -5.53 9.01
CA ASN A 415 4.50 -5.24 10.45
C ASN A 415 3.23 -5.68 11.14
N ILE A 416 3.37 -6.63 12.07
CA ILE A 416 2.26 -7.19 12.83
C ILE A 416 2.31 -6.61 14.24
N ASN A 417 1.31 -5.79 14.57
CA ASN A 417 1.17 -5.16 15.87
C ASN A 417 -0.09 -5.62 16.60
N GLY A 418 0.03 -5.77 17.93
CA GLY A 418 -1.08 -6.09 18.81
C GLY A 418 -1.61 -7.53 18.67
N TYR A 419 -2.69 -7.79 19.40
CA TYR A 419 -3.34 -9.11 19.39
C TYR A 419 -4.04 -9.36 18.04
N VAL A 420 -3.60 -10.40 17.33
CA VAL A 420 -4.27 -10.89 16.14
C VAL A 420 -5.14 -12.08 16.53
N PRO A 421 -6.48 -12.00 16.42
CA PRO A 421 -7.37 -13.10 16.77
C PRO A 421 -7.04 -14.38 16.00
N ASP A 422 -7.13 -15.54 16.64
CA ASP A 422 -6.73 -16.82 16.02
C ASP A 422 -7.49 -17.15 14.73
N GLN A 423 -8.77 -16.76 14.63
CA GLN A 423 -9.56 -16.93 13.40
C GLN A 423 -8.96 -16.17 12.21
N PHE A 424 -8.35 -15.03 12.50
CA PHE A 424 -7.70 -14.17 11.52
C PHE A 424 -6.31 -14.69 11.18
N ARG A 425 -5.55 -15.15 12.19
CA ARG A 425 -4.28 -15.88 11.98
C ARG A 425 -4.47 -17.03 11.00
N LYS A 426 -5.46 -17.90 11.21
CA LYS A 426 -5.74 -19.05 10.33
C LYS A 426 -6.10 -18.66 8.89
N ARG A 427 -6.74 -17.50 8.69
CA ARG A 427 -7.12 -17.04 7.34
C ARG A 427 -5.97 -16.40 6.59
N TRP A 428 -5.00 -15.77 7.25
CA TRP A 428 -3.99 -14.94 6.59
C TRP A 428 -2.55 -15.45 6.67
N PHE A 429 -2.24 -16.39 7.57
CA PHE A 429 -0.89 -16.94 7.70
C PHE A 429 -0.32 -17.56 6.41
N HIS A 430 -1.18 -17.97 5.47
CA HIS A 430 -0.75 -18.46 4.16
C HIS A 430 -0.04 -17.38 3.32
N GLN A 431 -0.28 -16.08 3.58
CA GLN A 431 0.47 -15.00 2.93
C GLN A 431 1.93 -14.95 3.37
N PHE A 432 2.22 -15.47 4.57
CA PHE A 432 3.56 -15.53 5.14
C PHE A 432 4.36 -16.73 4.66
N ASP A 433 3.73 -17.63 3.91
CA ASP A 433 4.43 -18.76 3.31
C ASP A 433 5.52 -18.27 2.35
N GLY A 434 6.68 -18.92 2.42
CA GLY A 434 7.87 -18.55 1.67
C GLY A 434 8.53 -17.24 2.10
N ALA A 435 8.24 -16.70 3.31
CA ALA A 435 8.92 -15.52 3.83
C ALA A 435 10.45 -15.69 3.80
N THR A 436 11.16 -14.65 3.33
CA THR A 436 12.62 -14.73 3.19
C THR A 436 13.30 -14.62 4.55
N SER A 437 12.82 -13.68 5.38
CA SER A 437 13.36 -13.50 6.72
C SER A 437 12.31 -13.01 7.70
N LEU A 438 12.39 -13.53 8.92
CA LEU A 438 11.81 -12.95 10.11
C LEU A 438 12.74 -11.85 10.63
N VAL A 439 12.25 -10.64 10.82
CA VAL A 439 12.95 -9.54 11.49
C VAL A 439 12.34 -9.40 12.87
N TYR A 440 13.02 -9.88 13.90
CA TYR A 440 12.55 -9.88 15.27
C TYR A 440 13.21 -8.74 16.06
N THR A 441 12.44 -7.77 16.53
CA THR A 441 12.92 -6.65 17.37
C THR A 441 12.68 -6.93 18.84
N VAL A 442 13.65 -6.56 19.68
CA VAL A 442 13.62 -6.78 21.13
C VAL A 442 14.15 -5.54 21.82
N ASP A 443 13.45 -5.04 22.84
CA ASP A 443 14.01 -4.04 23.75
C ASP A 443 14.77 -4.75 24.87
N VAL A 444 16.09 -4.83 24.74
CA VAL A 444 16.92 -5.52 25.76
C VAL A 444 16.98 -4.77 27.08
N SER A 445 16.58 -3.49 27.12
CA SER A 445 16.57 -2.69 28.34
C SER A 445 15.44 -3.06 29.31
N LEU A 446 14.55 -3.96 28.91
CA LEU A 446 13.47 -4.53 29.73
C LEU A 446 13.91 -5.72 30.60
N TYR A 447 15.19 -6.11 30.55
CA TYR A 447 15.70 -7.26 31.32
C TYR A 447 15.44 -7.13 32.84
N ASP A 448 15.37 -5.91 33.36
CA ASP A 448 15.17 -5.59 34.78
C ASP A 448 13.73 -5.13 35.10
N ARG A 449 12.81 -5.22 34.13
CA ARG A 449 11.39 -4.91 34.33
C ARG A 449 10.68 -6.14 34.90
N PRO A 450 10.19 -6.12 36.15
CA PRO A 450 9.43 -7.22 36.71
C PRO A 450 7.98 -7.24 36.20
N PHE A 451 7.32 -8.38 36.31
CA PHE A 451 5.85 -8.43 36.26
C PHE A 451 5.25 -7.96 37.59
N TYR A 452 4.03 -7.42 37.54
CA TYR A 452 3.30 -7.03 38.74
C TYR A 452 3.19 -8.21 39.73
N GLY A 453 3.67 -8.01 40.96
CA GLY A 453 3.71 -9.03 42.01
C GLY A 453 4.81 -10.10 41.88
N GLN A 454 5.70 -10.02 40.88
CA GLN A 454 6.82 -10.96 40.68
C GLN A 454 8.13 -10.20 40.41
N THR A 455 8.80 -9.78 41.49
CA THR A 455 9.95 -8.84 41.47
C THR A 455 11.20 -9.34 40.74
N THR A 456 11.35 -10.64 40.54
CA THR A 456 12.54 -11.24 39.88
C THR A 456 12.27 -11.79 38.49
N LYS A 457 11.02 -11.76 38.02
CA LYS A 457 10.68 -12.27 36.69
C LYS A 457 10.70 -11.14 35.67
N SER A 458 11.75 -11.16 34.86
CA SER A 458 11.96 -10.23 33.76
C SER A 458 10.88 -10.35 32.68
N GLN A 459 10.38 -9.21 32.20
CA GLN A 459 9.54 -9.14 31.01
C GLN A 459 10.26 -9.61 29.74
N LEU A 460 11.60 -9.59 29.70
CA LEU A 460 12.38 -10.12 28.58
C LEU A 460 12.18 -11.63 28.37
N LEU A 461 11.67 -12.36 29.37
CA LEU A 461 11.27 -13.76 29.22
C LEU A 461 10.12 -13.94 28.22
N ASP A 462 9.20 -12.98 28.13
CA ASP A 462 8.09 -13.01 27.16
C ASP A 462 8.60 -12.84 25.73
N ASP A 463 9.67 -12.08 25.53
CA ASP A 463 10.36 -11.98 24.24
C ASP A 463 10.99 -13.30 23.83
N PHE A 464 11.64 -14.03 24.75
CA PHE A 464 12.20 -15.35 24.44
C PHE A 464 11.11 -16.36 24.09
N ALA A 465 10.03 -16.42 24.87
CA ALA A 465 8.91 -17.34 24.63
C ALA A 465 8.17 -17.01 23.31
N SER A 466 7.97 -15.71 23.03
CA SER A 466 7.34 -15.28 21.79
C SER A 466 8.21 -15.56 20.58
N PHE A 467 9.52 -15.29 20.69
CA PHE A 467 10.49 -15.65 19.67
C PHE A 467 10.51 -17.16 19.40
N GLU A 468 10.50 -17.99 20.45
CA GLU A 468 10.45 -19.46 20.33
C GLU A 468 9.23 -19.89 19.50
N SER A 469 8.05 -19.38 19.83
CA SER A 469 6.80 -19.66 19.10
C SER A 469 6.90 -19.32 17.60
N TRP A 470 7.47 -18.16 17.26
CA TRP A 470 7.64 -17.75 15.87
C TRP A 470 8.71 -18.57 15.14
N ALA A 471 9.87 -18.81 15.77
CA ALA A 471 10.95 -19.60 15.19
C ALA A 471 10.56 -21.08 14.98
N MET A 472 9.66 -21.59 15.81
CA MET A 472 9.12 -22.95 15.69
C MET A 472 8.00 -23.09 14.65
N SER A 473 7.43 -21.98 14.19
CA SER A 473 6.32 -22.00 13.25
C SER A 473 6.74 -22.65 11.91
N PRO A 474 5.94 -23.58 11.36
CA PRO A 474 6.24 -24.23 10.09
C PRO A 474 6.33 -23.24 8.92
N ASN A 475 5.61 -22.11 9.01
CA ASN A 475 5.62 -21.06 7.99
C ASN A 475 6.99 -20.36 7.86
N PHE A 476 7.87 -20.51 8.84
CA PHE A 476 9.20 -19.91 8.86
C PHE A 476 10.34 -20.94 8.86
N ALA A 477 10.04 -22.21 8.55
CA ALA A 477 11.02 -23.30 8.61
C ALA A 477 12.24 -23.07 7.71
N ASP A 478 12.05 -22.44 6.55
CA ASP A 478 13.12 -22.12 5.59
C ASP A 478 13.56 -20.65 5.63
N SER A 479 13.05 -19.87 6.59
CA SER A 479 13.35 -18.45 6.71
C SER A 479 14.65 -18.20 7.51
N ALA A 480 15.33 -17.11 7.19
CA ALA A 480 16.37 -16.58 8.08
C ALA A 480 15.74 -15.75 9.22
N VAL A 481 16.50 -15.53 10.28
CA VAL A 481 16.14 -14.63 11.38
C VAL A 481 17.14 -13.49 11.43
N ILE A 482 16.63 -12.26 11.38
CA ILE A 482 17.36 -11.04 11.69
C ILE A 482 16.89 -10.59 13.06
N LEU A 483 17.77 -10.59 14.04
CA LEU A 483 17.47 -10.21 15.42
C LEU A 483 17.99 -8.79 15.68
N LEU A 484 17.08 -7.85 15.94
CA LEU A 484 17.38 -6.46 16.27
C LEU A 484 17.25 -6.26 17.79
N LEU A 485 18.40 -6.21 18.48
CA LEU A 485 18.51 -6.02 19.92
C LEU A 485 18.64 -4.51 20.18
N ASN A 486 17.50 -3.87 20.42
CA ASN A 486 17.35 -2.43 20.55
C ASN A 486 17.59 -1.93 21.98
N ASN A 487 17.83 -0.62 22.12
CA ASN A 487 18.11 0.09 23.37
C ASN A 487 19.36 -0.44 24.08
N PHE A 488 20.38 -0.78 23.30
CA PHE A 488 21.65 -1.31 23.78
C PHE A 488 22.36 -0.36 24.77
N THR A 489 22.40 0.94 24.46
CA THR A 489 23.04 1.92 25.35
C THR A 489 22.37 1.94 26.73
N ARG A 490 21.02 1.93 26.74
CA ARG A 490 20.24 1.89 27.99
C ARG A 490 20.45 0.59 28.75
N PHE A 491 20.47 -0.54 28.06
CA PHE A 491 20.79 -1.84 28.66
C PHE A 491 22.16 -1.82 29.35
N ARG A 492 23.21 -1.37 28.64
CA ARG A 492 24.58 -1.30 29.17
C ARG A 492 24.67 -0.41 30.41
N ASP A 493 24.04 0.76 30.37
CA ASP A 493 24.14 1.73 31.46
C ASP A 493 23.41 1.23 32.72
N LYS A 494 22.31 0.49 32.55
CA LYS A 494 21.54 -0.14 33.65
C LYS A 494 22.27 -1.28 34.34
N LEU A 495 23.10 -2.06 33.63
CA LEU A 495 23.82 -3.22 34.20
C LEU A 495 24.65 -2.86 35.45
N ARG A 496 25.07 -1.60 35.58
CA ARG A 496 25.84 -1.10 36.73
C ARG A 496 25.03 -0.97 38.02
N TYR A 497 23.72 -0.78 37.89
CA TYR A 497 22.82 -0.53 39.02
C TYR A 497 21.83 -1.69 39.24
N SER A 498 21.54 -2.44 38.18
CA SER A 498 20.63 -3.57 38.17
C SER A 498 21.34 -4.76 37.52
N PRO A 499 22.09 -5.57 38.29
CA PRO A 499 22.90 -6.66 37.74
C PRO A 499 22.02 -7.73 37.08
N LEU A 500 22.45 -8.23 35.92
CA LEU A 500 21.67 -9.18 35.10
C LEU A 500 21.39 -10.49 35.86
N GLU A 501 22.32 -10.95 36.69
CA GLU A 501 22.20 -12.15 37.52
C GLU A 501 21.03 -12.12 38.52
N THR A 502 20.52 -10.93 38.85
CA THR A 502 19.33 -10.77 39.71
C THR A 502 18.08 -11.38 39.07
N PHE A 503 17.97 -11.26 37.74
CA PHE A 503 16.82 -11.72 36.95
C PHE A 503 17.12 -13.01 36.20
N PHE A 504 18.40 -13.29 35.96
CA PHE A 504 18.89 -14.47 35.26
C PHE A 504 19.96 -15.18 36.10
N PRO A 505 19.58 -15.99 37.09
CA PRO A 505 20.52 -16.60 38.04
C PRO A 505 21.57 -17.53 37.40
N GLU A 506 21.31 -18.04 36.20
CA GLU A 506 22.24 -18.88 35.43
C GLU A 506 23.35 -18.08 34.74
N TYR A 507 23.20 -16.75 34.65
CA TYR A 507 24.21 -15.88 34.09
C TYR A 507 25.37 -15.68 35.07
N VAL A 508 26.59 -15.88 34.57
CA VAL A 508 27.82 -15.58 35.31
C VAL A 508 28.55 -14.43 34.61
N PRO A 509 28.69 -13.26 35.25
CA PRO A 509 29.35 -12.12 34.64
C PRO A 509 30.85 -12.37 34.47
N SER A 510 31.39 -11.94 33.32
CA SER A 510 32.83 -11.93 33.12
C SER A 510 33.47 -10.83 33.98
N PRO A 511 34.51 -11.13 34.76
CA PRO A 511 35.17 -10.14 35.61
C PRO A 511 35.94 -9.07 34.81
N THR A 512 36.27 -9.33 33.54
CA THR A 512 37.03 -8.40 32.69
C THR A 512 36.16 -7.63 31.70
N ASP A 513 35.03 -8.21 31.27
CA ASP A 513 34.16 -7.60 30.26
C ASP A 513 32.68 -8.00 30.51
N PRO A 514 32.04 -7.39 31.53
CA PRO A 514 30.67 -7.71 31.91
C PRO A 514 29.68 -7.42 30.77
N ASP A 515 29.92 -6.37 29.99
CA ASP A 515 29.08 -5.95 28.87
C ASP A 515 29.04 -7.02 27.78
N SER A 516 30.20 -7.51 27.33
CA SER A 516 30.24 -8.57 26.32
C SER A 516 29.68 -9.89 26.83
N SER A 517 29.93 -10.26 28.09
CA SER A 517 29.34 -11.48 28.65
C SER A 517 27.83 -11.40 28.74
N ALA A 518 27.26 -10.25 29.12
CA ALA A 518 25.83 -10.04 29.18
C ALA A 518 25.20 -10.14 27.78
N ARG A 519 25.82 -9.51 26.78
CA ARG A 519 25.38 -9.59 25.38
C ARG A 519 25.40 -11.02 24.85
N GLN A 520 26.49 -11.75 25.12
CA GLN A 520 26.63 -13.13 24.70
C GLN A 520 25.59 -14.02 25.37
N TYR A 521 25.30 -13.80 26.65
CA TYR A 521 24.27 -14.53 27.38
C TYR A 521 22.88 -14.30 26.77
N ILE A 522 22.45 -13.05 26.56
CA ILE A 522 21.15 -12.75 25.94
C ILE A 522 21.04 -13.36 24.54
N LEU A 523 22.10 -13.24 23.72
CA LEU A 523 22.11 -13.84 22.38
C LEU A 523 22.06 -15.37 22.44
N LYS A 524 22.72 -15.98 23.43
CA LYS A 524 22.69 -17.42 23.67
C LYS A 524 21.27 -17.89 24.00
N GLN A 525 20.54 -17.17 24.86
CA GLN A 525 19.15 -17.50 25.19
C GLN A 525 18.26 -17.58 23.94
N PHE A 526 18.35 -16.60 23.02
CA PHE A 526 17.64 -16.66 21.74
C PHE A 526 18.08 -17.84 20.85
N LYS A 527 19.37 -18.19 20.85
CA LYS A 527 19.87 -19.34 20.08
C LYS A 527 19.40 -20.67 20.66
N ASP A 528 19.32 -20.78 21.99
CA ASP A 528 18.96 -22.02 22.68
C ASP A 528 17.47 -22.36 22.45
N VAL A 529 16.60 -21.36 22.38
CA VAL A 529 15.18 -21.56 22.04
C VAL A 529 14.92 -21.80 20.53
N ASN A 530 15.89 -21.50 19.65
CA ASN A 530 15.78 -21.75 18.21
C ASN A 530 16.00 -23.22 17.85
N ARG A 531 15.02 -24.07 18.17
CA ARG A 531 15.10 -25.53 17.93
C ARG A 531 15.13 -25.91 16.45
N ASN A 532 14.55 -25.08 15.58
CA ASN A 532 14.57 -25.26 14.12
C ASN A 532 15.92 -24.89 13.47
N ARG A 533 16.89 -24.40 14.26
CA ARG A 533 18.24 -24.05 13.80
C ARG A 533 18.25 -23.05 12.64
N LEU A 534 17.27 -22.14 12.62
CA LEU A 534 17.22 -21.05 11.64
C LEU A 534 18.51 -20.23 11.73
N SER A 535 19.00 -19.71 10.59
CA SER A 535 20.18 -18.85 10.60
C SER A 535 19.85 -17.50 11.25
N ILE A 536 20.49 -17.18 12.38
CA ILE A 536 20.30 -15.92 13.11
C ILE A 536 21.42 -14.92 12.79
N TYR A 537 21.03 -13.73 12.35
CA TYR A 537 21.89 -12.55 12.17
C TYR A 537 21.49 -11.49 13.20
N SER A 538 22.34 -11.19 14.17
CA SER A 538 22.01 -10.29 15.28
C SER A 538 22.68 -8.92 15.14
N PHE A 539 21.92 -7.86 15.39
CA PHE A 539 22.39 -6.48 15.43
C PHE A 539 22.05 -5.85 16.78
N TRP A 540 23.02 -5.19 17.40
CA TRP A 540 22.82 -4.40 18.61
C TRP A 540 22.73 -2.94 18.21
N VAL A 541 21.62 -2.29 18.56
CA VAL A 541 21.25 -0.99 17.99
C VAL A 541 20.61 -0.09 19.03
N ASP A 542 20.66 1.21 18.78
CA ASP A 542 19.85 2.22 19.46
C ASP A 542 19.04 2.93 18.38
N LEU A 543 17.87 2.36 18.05
CA LEU A 543 17.06 2.80 16.90
C LEU A 543 16.60 4.26 17.03
N ASP A 544 16.57 4.78 18.24
CA ASP A 544 16.12 6.12 18.60
C ASP A 544 17.25 7.13 18.76
N MET A 545 18.52 6.77 18.56
CA MET A 545 19.64 7.69 18.77
C MET A 545 20.26 8.23 17.47
N SER A 546 19.88 7.68 16.31
CA SER A 546 20.43 8.11 15.01
C SER A 546 19.47 7.85 13.84
N ASP A 547 19.89 8.25 12.64
CA ASP A 547 19.19 7.96 11.38
C ASP A 547 19.36 6.50 10.90
N ASN A 548 20.12 5.68 11.64
CA ASN A 548 20.30 4.25 11.43
C ASN A 548 20.72 3.84 10.01
N GLN A 549 21.31 4.74 9.21
CA GLN A 549 21.69 4.45 7.82
C GLN A 549 22.64 3.25 7.73
N HIS A 550 23.58 3.16 8.67
CA HIS A 550 24.53 2.05 8.76
C HIS A 550 23.83 0.71 9.06
N LEU A 551 22.80 0.71 9.91
CA LEU A 551 21.99 -0.47 10.19
C LEU A 551 21.28 -0.92 8.90
N TYR A 552 20.61 -0.02 8.19
CA TYR A 552 19.88 -0.37 6.98
C TYR A 552 20.81 -0.84 5.85
N ALA A 553 22.00 -0.26 5.71
CA ALA A 553 23.02 -0.77 4.80
C ALA A 553 23.46 -2.20 5.17
N ALA A 554 23.66 -2.49 6.45
CA ALA A 554 24.02 -3.82 6.93
C ALA A 554 22.87 -4.83 6.74
N LEU A 555 21.62 -4.43 7.00
CA LEU A 555 20.43 -5.23 6.77
C LEU A 555 20.28 -5.59 5.29
N LYS A 556 20.43 -4.60 4.40
CA LYS A 556 20.39 -4.81 2.95
C LYS A 556 21.44 -5.84 2.51
N LYS A 557 22.68 -5.70 2.97
CA LYS A 557 23.76 -6.67 2.66
C LYS A 557 23.44 -8.07 3.18
N THR A 558 22.86 -8.16 4.38
CA THR A 558 22.46 -9.43 5.00
C THR A 558 21.35 -10.10 4.21
N LEU A 559 20.36 -9.33 3.75
CA LEU A 559 19.27 -9.84 2.92
C LEU A 559 19.73 -10.31 1.55
N GLN A 560 20.64 -9.57 0.91
CA GLN A 560 21.28 -10.03 -0.33
C GLN A 560 21.99 -11.38 -0.13
N HIS A 561 22.72 -11.53 0.97
CA HIS A 561 23.38 -12.78 1.31
C HIS A 561 22.38 -13.93 1.57
N ILE A 562 21.27 -13.66 2.28
CA ILE A 562 20.21 -14.65 2.51
C ILE A 562 19.58 -15.09 1.19
N GLN A 563 19.25 -14.14 0.31
CA GLN A 563 18.68 -14.42 -1.01
C GLN A 563 19.62 -15.25 -1.88
N GLN A 564 20.91 -14.89 -1.94
CA GLN A 564 21.92 -15.66 -2.68
C GLN A 564 22.06 -17.09 -2.16
N ARG A 565 22.02 -17.28 -0.84
CA ARG A 565 22.06 -18.62 -0.24
C ARG A 565 20.81 -19.42 -0.58
N LYS A 566 19.63 -18.80 -0.58
CA LYS A 566 18.36 -19.45 -0.94
C LYS A 566 18.36 -19.87 -2.41
N ALA A 567 18.70 -18.96 -3.31
CA ALA A 567 18.81 -19.24 -4.75
C ALA A 567 19.82 -20.36 -5.05
N ARG A 568 20.96 -20.38 -4.34
CA ARG A 568 21.93 -21.47 -4.46
C ARG A 568 21.30 -22.80 -4.05
N ASN A 569 20.63 -22.86 -2.91
CA ASN A 569 20.01 -24.09 -2.41
C ASN A 569 18.92 -24.63 -3.35
N GLU A 570 18.11 -23.75 -3.95
CA GLU A 570 17.08 -24.12 -4.93
C GLU A 570 17.70 -24.76 -6.19
N VAL A 571 18.78 -24.16 -6.73
CA VAL A 571 19.51 -24.74 -7.88
C VAL A 571 20.14 -26.09 -7.54
N PHE A 572 20.66 -26.28 -6.32
CA PHE A 572 21.17 -27.58 -5.89
C PHE A 572 20.06 -28.64 -5.83
N GLN A 573 18.87 -28.30 -5.30
CA GLN A 573 17.73 -29.23 -5.25
C GLN A 573 17.18 -29.59 -6.64
N GLU A 574 17.13 -28.64 -7.58
CA GLU A 574 16.75 -28.93 -8.98
C GLU A 574 17.78 -29.84 -9.68
N ASN A 575 19.07 -29.68 -9.38
CA ASN A 575 20.12 -30.53 -9.92
C ASN A 575 20.10 -31.96 -9.33
N GLU A 576 19.75 -32.12 -8.04
CA GLU A 576 19.59 -33.45 -7.40
C GLU A 576 18.32 -34.17 -7.85
N THR A 577 17.21 -33.45 -8.06
CA THR A 577 15.96 -34.02 -8.57
C THR A 577 16.08 -34.41 -10.05
N SER A 578 16.85 -33.66 -10.85
CA SER A 578 17.15 -34.04 -12.24
C SER A 578 18.16 -35.20 -12.35
N THR A 579 19.14 -35.34 -11.44
CA THR A 579 20.02 -36.53 -11.39
C THR A 579 19.32 -37.78 -10.84
N SER A 580 18.41 -37.66 -9.87
CA SER A 580 17.60 -38.78 -9.39
C SER A 580 16.52 -39.21 -10.40
N SER A 581 15.97 -38.28 -11.19
CA SER A 581 15.12 -38.58 -12.35
C SER A 581 15.89 -39.17 -13.54
N GLY A 582 17.20 -38.90 -13.63
CA GLY A 582 18.11 -39.46 -14.63
C GLY A 582 18.43 -40.95 -14.46
N ASN A 583 18.28 -41.51 -13.26
CA ASN A 583 18.47 -42.94 -12.99
C ASN A 583 17.19 -43.79 -13.19
N GLY A 584 16.06 -43.16 -13.52
CA GLY A 584 14.81 -43.85 -13.90
C GLY A 584 14.64 -44.07 -15.41
N LEU A 585 15.42 -43.37 -16.25
CA LEU A 585 15.26 -43.35 -17.71
C LEU A 585 16.27 -44.23 -18.47
N THR A 586 17.30 -44.76 -17.82
CA THR A 586 18.24 -45.73 -18.43
C THR A 586 17.82 -47.19 -18.29
N ARG A 587 16.70 -47.50 -17.59
CA ARG A 587 16.14 -48.86 -17.50
C ARG A 587 14.88 -49.10 -18.37
N LYS A 588 14.39 -48.08 -19.08
CA LYS A 588 13.21 -48.19 -19.98
C LYS A 588 13.51 -48.04 -21.49
N LEU A 589 14.78 -47.89 -21.88
CA LEU A 589 15.20 -47.83 -23.30
C LEU A 589 15.98 -49.06 -23.80
N THR A 590 16.02 -50.15 -23.02
CA THR A 590 16.61 -51.44 -23.45
C THR A 590 15.59 -52.53 -23.80
N ASN A 591 14.28 -52.28 -23.67
CA ASN A 591 13.22 -53.27 -23.97
C ASN A 591 12.30 -52.92 -25.17
N SER A 592 12.65 -51.94 -26.00
CA SER A 592 11.82 -51.51 -27.15
C SER A 592 12.57 -51.46 -28.49
N ARG A 593 13.62 -52.28 -28.66
CA ARG A 593 14.33 -52.49 -29.95
C ARG A 593 14.54 -53.97 -30.32
N LEU A 594 13.68 -54.87 -29.84
CA LEU A 594 13.63 -56.27 -30.28
C LEU A 594 12.20 -56.61 -30.76
N ASN A 595 11.81 -56.05 -31.92
CA ASN A 595 10.79 -56.63 -32.81
C ASN A 595 10.70 -55.82 -34.10
N LEU A 596 11.72 -55.91 -34.95
CA LEU A 596 11.61 -55.60 -36.39
C LEU A 596 12.91 -56.03 -37.07
N LYS A 597 12.93 -57.29 -37.51
CA LYS A 597 13.64 -57.87 -38.67
C LYS A 597 14.04 -59.32 -38.41
N SER A 598 13.07 -60.22 -38.54
CA SER A 598 13.32 -61.57 -39.03
C SER A 598 13.11 -61.57 -40.54
N ARG A 599 14.21 -61.57 -41.31
CA ARG A 599 14.38 -62.38 -42.53
C ARG A 599 15.73 -62.06 -43.20
N SER A 600 16.50 -63.14 -43.39
CA SER A 600 17.69 -63.31 -44.24
C SER A 600 18.86 -62.36 -43.98
N GLY A 601 20.08 -62.78 -43.68
CA GLY A 601 20.71 -64.08 -43.71
C GLY A 601 22.22 -63.85 -43.91
N SER A 602 23.04 -64.74 -43.35
CA SER A 602 24.42 -65.03 -43.78
C SER A 602 25.57 -64.10 -43.32
N ARG A 603 26.30 -64.59 -42.30
CA ARG A 603 27.73 -64.99 -42.33
C ARG A 603 28.86 -63.95 -42.17
N MET A 604 29.83 -64.39 -41.35
CA MET A 604 31.23 -63.93 -41.07
C MET A 604 31.40 -62.76 -40.10
N GLU A 605 31.92 -62.95 -38.89
CA GLU A 605 33.28 -63.33 -38.41
C GLU A 605 34.24 -62.15 -38.25
N GLY A 606 34.82 -62.07 -37.03
CA GLY A 606 36.05 -61.36 -36.66
C GLY A 606 35.91 -59.85 -36.42
N LEU A 607 36.62 -59.20 -35.50
CA LEU A 607 37.63 -59.53 -34.50
C LEU A 607 37.88 -58.22 -33.74
N LEU A 608 38.04 -58.27 -32.40
CA LEU A 608 38.99 -57.47 -31.55
C LEU A 608 39.01 -55.92 -31.68
N SER A 609 39.30 -55.09 -30.69
CA SER A 609 39.87 -55.20 -29.36
C SER A 609 39.80 -53.79 -28.75
N ASN A 610 39.53 -53.74 -27.44
CA ASN A 610 40.10 -52.83 -26.43
C ASN A 610 41.04 -51.71 -26.91
N LYS A 611 40.82 -50.50 -26.36
CA LYS A 611 41.66 -50.01 -25.25
C LYS A 611 41.07 -48.77 -24.57
N SER A 612 40.81 -48.94 -23.28
CA SER A 612 40.78 -47.96 -22.20
C SER A 612 42.12 -47.23 -22.07
N VAL A 613 42.10 -45.94 -21.75
CA VAL A 613 43.08 -45.30 -20.85
C VAL A 613 42.39 -44.19 -20.05
N ASP A 614 42.50 -44.32 -18.73
CA ASP A 614 42.15 -43.39 -17.66
C ASP A 614 43.01 -42.12 -17.63
N SER A 615 42.45 -41.04 -17.05
CA SER A 615 43.06 -40.12 -16.05
C SER A 615 42.18 -38.86 -15.99
N ALA A 616 41.43 -38.57 -14.92
CA ALA A 616 41.84 -38.19 -13.57
C ALA A 616 42.74 -36.94 -13.54
N PHE A 617 42.22 -35.83 -13.01
CA PHE A 617 42.85 -34.78 -12.18
C PHE A 617 41.79 -33.67 -12.03
N SER A 618 41.16 -33.57 -10.85
CA SER A 618 41.50 -32.68 -9.71
C SER A 618 40.89 -31.30 -9.82
#